data_AF-A0A1Y1RYY5-F1
#
_entry.id   AF-A0A1Y1RYY5-F1
#
_cell.length_a   1.000
_cell.length_b   1.000
_cell.length_c   1.000
_cell.angle_alpha   90.00
_cell.angle_beta   90.00
_cell.angle_gamma   90.00
#
_symmetry.space_group_name_H-M   'P 1'
#
loop_
_entity.id
_entity.type
_entity.pdbx_description
1 polymer ?
#
loop_
_entity_poly.entity_id
_entity_poly.type
_entity_poly.pdbx_seq_one_letter_code
_entity_poly.pdbx_strand_id
1 'polypeptide(L)'
;MSNRSFNVMFVCMGNVCRSPAAHAVLVHKLRERGLDQRVRVASSGTIAYHVGEPADSRMRQELASHGIKSISRAEQFIPEDFSRYDIILAMDRTNYESLKEMAVNGNSRYLSRIRLFREFDPEGPGDVPDPYYGGRSGFSEVFRMVDRTTDSLLDHIISGALVQ
;
A
#
# COMPACT_ATOMS: atom_id res chain seq x y z
N MET A 1 -22.70 -7.20 14.00
CA MET A 1 -21.48 -7.23 13.16
C MET A 1 -20.68 -5.99 13.50
N SER A 2 -19.42 -6.14 13.91
CA SER A 2 -18.62 -5.06 14.49
C SER A 2 -18.55 -3.86 13.54
N ASN A 3 -18.92 -2.68 14.04
CA ASN A 3 -18.98 -1.39 13.34
C ASN A 3 -17.59 -0.77 13.12
N ARG A 4 -16.54 -1.60 13.01
CA ARG A 4 -15.13 -1.18 12.91
C ARG A 4 -14.70 -1.24 11.44
N SER A 5 -14.14 -0.15 10.95
CA SER A 5 -13.49 -0.11 9.63
C SER A 5 -12.26 -1.01 9.60
N PHE A 6 -12.06 -1.71 8.47
CA PHE A 6 -10.84 -2.49 8.21
C PHE A 6 -9.73 -1.53 7.76
N ASN A 7 -8.55 -1.62 8.38
CA ASN A 7 -7.47 -0.67 8.20
C ASN A 7 -6.31 -1.30 7.41
N VAL A 8 -5.99 -0.72 6.25
CA VAL A 8 -4.93 -1.17 5.33
C VAL A 8 -3.78 -0.16 5.33
N MET A 9 -2.55 -0.63 5.48
CA MET A 9 -1.33 0.17 5.34
C MET A 9 -0.49 -0.36 4.19
N PHE A 10 -0.12 0.51 3.24
CA PHE A 10 0.85 0.20 2.19
C PHE A 10 2.23 0.74 2.54
N VAL A 11 3.28 -0.07 2.40
CA VAL A 11 4.64 0.33 2.80
C VAL A 11 5.61 0.12 1.64
N CYS A 12 6.31 1.19 1.25
CA CYS A 12 7.51 1.09 0.42
C CYS A 12 8.73 1.68 1.13
N MET A 13 9.86 1.87 0.45
CA MET A 13 11.03 2.47 1.09
C MET A 13 10.78 3.95 1.44
N GLY A 14 10.60 4.81 0.44
CA GLY A 14 10.55 6.27 0.64
C GLY A 14 9.17 6.91 0.71
N ASN A 15 8.08 6.14 0.57
CA ASN A 15 6.69 6.63 0.52
C ASN A 15 6.40 7.76 -0.50
N VAL A 16 7.07 7.76 -1.66
CA VAL A 16 6.83 8.75 -2.72
C VAL A 16 6.33 8.14 -4.04
N CYS A 17 6.63 6.87 -4.33
CA CYS A 17 6.22 6.23 -5.60
C CYS A 17 5.17 5.13 -5.38
N ARG A 18 5.61 3.95 -4.92
CA ARG A 18 4.83 2.71 -4.92
C ARG A 18 3.67 2.69 -3.91
N SER A 19 3.95 2.92 -2.62
CA SER A 19 2.90 2.90 -1.60
C SER A 19 1.88 4.04 -1.72
N PRO A 20 2.24 5.28 -2.13
CA PRO A 20 1.27 6.31 -2.48
C PRO A 20 0.35 5.94 -3.64
N ALA A 21 0.87 5.24 -4.65
CA ALA A 21 0.07 4.78 -5.78
C ALA A 21 -0.98 3.75 -5.33
N ALA A 22 -0.57 2.73 -4.56
CA ALA A 22 -1.49 1.74 -4.02
C ALA A 22 -2.56 2.36 -3.12
N HIS A 23 -2.19 3.31 -2.27
CA HIS A 23 -3.15 4.09 -1.47
C HIS A 23 -4.16 4.83 -2.36
N ALA A 24 -3.69 5.59 -3.35
CA ALA A 24 -4.57 6.39 -4.20
C ALA A 24 -5.53 5.53 -5.02
N VAL A 25 -5.04 4.41 -5.58
CA VAL A 25 -5.84 3.45 -6.36
C VAL A 25 -6.89 2.78 -5.48
N LEU A 26 -6.52 2.28 -4.30
CA LEU A 26 -7.50 1.64 -3.41
C LEU A 26 -8.57 2.63 -2.92
N VAL A 27 -8.18 3.84 -2.54
CA VAL A 27 -9.13 4.89 -2.14
C VAL A 27 -10.09 5.24 -3.27
N HIS A 28 -9.60 5.34 -4.51
CA HIS A 28 -10.45 5.58 -5.68
C HIS A 28 -11.48 4.44 -5.86
N LYS A 29 -11.02 3.19 -5.89
CA LYS A 29 -11.84 1.98 -6.05
C LYS A 29 -12.88 1.78 -4.93
N LEU A 30 -12.54 2.16 -3.70
CA LEU A 30 -13.46 2.15 -2.56
C LEU A 30 -14.58 3.17 -2.73
N ARG A 31 -14.26 4.39 -3.20
CA ARG A 31 -15.25 5.44 -3.43
C ARG A 31 -16.23 5.09 -4.54
N GLU A 32 -15.74 4.53 -5.65
CA GLU A 32 -16.60 4.06 -6.75
C GLU A 32 -17.61 3.00 -6.30
N ARG A 33 -17.25 2.19 -5.30
CA ARG A 33 -18.09 1.14 -4.73
C ARG A 33 -18.86 1.57 -3.46
N GLY A 34 -18.72 2.81 -2.99
CA GLY A 34 -19.37 3.32 -1.77
C GLY A 34 -18.90 2.65 -0.47
N LEU A 35 -17.63 2.23 -0.42
CA LEU A 35 -17.02 1.48 0.70
C LEU A 35 -16.01 2.29 1.51
N ASP A 36 -15.87 3.58 1.24
CA ASP A 36 -14.90 4.49 1.86
C ASP A 36 -15.05 4.62 3.39
N GLN A 37 -16.24 4.36 3.93
CA GLN A 37 -16.48 4.34 5.38
C GLN A 37 -16.09 3.00 6.04
N ARG A 38 -15.99 1.93 5.25
CA ARG A 38 -15.72 0.56 5.74
C ARG A 38 -14.24 0.21 5.73
N VAL A 39 -13.45 0.85 4.88
CA VAL A 39 -12.03 0.58 4.75
C VAL A 39 -11.24 1.88 4.87
N ARG A 40 -10.33 1.94 5.84
CA ARG A 40 -9.36 3.05 5.94
C ARG A 40 -8.05 2.61 5.31
N VAL A 41 -7.47 3.51 4.53
CA VAL A 41 -6.24 3.25 3.79
C VAL A 41 -5.21 4.29 4.16
N ALA A 42 -3.98 3.84 4.40
CA ALA A 42 -2.83 4.69 4.62
C ALA A 42 -1.63 4.17 3.82
N SER A 43 -0.60 5.00 3.71
CA SER A 43 0.70 4.59 3.16
C SER A 43 1.83 5.22 3.94
N SER A 44 2.95 4.51 4.08
CA SER A 44 4.16 5.02 4.70
C SER A 44 5.43 4.40 4.08
N GLY A 45 6.57 4.80 4.63
CA GLY A 45 7.92 4.46 4.17
C GLY A 45 8.74 3.81 5.28
N THR A 46 9.60 2.85 4.96
CA THR A 46 10.52 2.29 5.96
C THR A 46 11.60 3.27 6.40
N ILE A 47 11.88 4.30 5.59
CA ILE A 47 12.83 5.38 5.90
C ILE A 47 12.13 6.75 5.97
N ALA A 48 12.74 7.68 6.70
CA ALA A 48 12.20 9.03 6.90
C ALA A 48 12.61 10.06 5.84
N TYR A 49 13.38 9.67 4.82
CA TYR A 49 14.10 10.61 3.95
C TYR A 49 13.19 11.63 3.24
N HIS A 50 11.98 11.22 2.84
CA HIS A 50 11.03 12.08 2.13
C HIS A 50 9.87 12.60 2.98
N VAL A 51 9.90 12.45 4.31
CA VAL A 51 8.74 12.79 5.16
C VAL A 51 8.22 14.22 4.89
N GLY A 52 6.92 14.33 4.65
CA GLY A 52 6.23 15.58 4.30
C GLY A 52 6.17 15.90 2.81
N GLU A 53 7.02 15.29 1.98
CA GLU A 53 7.03 15.50 0.54
C GLU A 53 5.76 14.92 -0.14
N PRO A 54 5.28 15.51 -1.23
CA PRO A 54 4.22 14.90 -2.02
C PRO A 54 4.72 13.64 -2.74
N ALA A 55 3.81 12.79 -3.18
CA ALA A 55 4.14 11.70 -4.10
C ALA A 55 4.89 12.20 -5.36
N ASP A 56 5.78 11.36 -5.89
CA ASP A 56 6.61 11.63 -7.05
C ASP A 56 5.74 12.17 -8.20
N SER A 57 6.18 13.27 -8.80
CA SER A 57 5.43 13.95 -9.85
C SER A 57 5.08 13.05 -11.04
N ARG A 58 5.95 12.10 -11.39
CA ARG A 58 5.76 11.15 -12.49
C ARG A 58 4.67 10.14 -12.15
N MET A 59 4.67 9.64 -10.91
CA MET A 59 3.59 8.75 -10.43
C MET A 59 2.26 9.51 -10.34
N ARG A 60 2.26 10.76 -9.88
CA ARG A 60 1.05 11.59 -9.86
C ARG A 60 0.49 11.85 -11.26
N GLN A 61 1.36 12.06 -12.25
CA GLN A 61 0.94 12.22 -13.65
C GLN A 61 0.34 10.93 -14.21
N GLU A 62 0.96 9.77 -13.94
CA GLU A 62 0.41 8.48 -14.35
C GLU A 62 -1.00 8.28 -13.75
N LEU A 63 -1.14 8.40 -12.43
CA LEU A 63 -2.44 8.29 -11.74
C LEU A 63 -3.49 9.25 -12.31
N ALA A 64 -3.10 10.51 -12.55
CA ALA A 64 -4.00 11.52 -13.08
C ALA A 64 -4.50 11.19 -14.50
N SER A 65 -3.69 10.49 -15.31
CA SER A 65 -4.11 10.04 -16.65
C SER A 65 -5.24 9.00 -16.60
N HIS A 66 -5.42 8.35 -15.45
CA HIS A 66 -6.53 7.43 -15.15
C HIS A 66 -7.62 8.05 -14.26
N GLY A 67 -7.62 9.38 -14.08
CA GLY A 67 -8.61 10.07 -13.24
C GLY A 67 -8.39 9.90 -11.73
N ILE A 68 -7.25 9.38 -11.30
CA ILE A 68 -6.94 9.10 -9.90
C ILE A 68 -6.08 10.22 -9.33
N LYS A 69 -6.52 10.82 -8.21
CA LYS A 69 -5.77 11.86 -7.51
C LYS A 69 -5.02 11.28 -6.32
N SER A 70 -3.70 11.44 -6.30
CA SER A 70 -2.90 11.24 -5.09
C SER A 70 -2.73 12.54 -4.31
N ILE A 71 -3.11 12.52 -3.04
CA ILE A 71 -2.99 13.65 -2.09
C ILE A 71 -2.11 13.30 -0.89
N SER A 72 -1.49 12.12 -0.88
CA SER A 72 -0.67 11.67 0.24
C SER A 72 0.61 12.50 0.35
N ARG A 73 1.03 12.72 1.59
CA ARG A 73 2.38 13.17 1.93
C ARG A 73 3.14 12.00 2.50
N ALA A 74 4.44 11.96 2.23
CA ALA A 74 5.28 10.89 2.70
C ALA A 74 5.31 10.87 4.24
N GLU A 75 5.12 9.69 4.81
CA GLU A 75 5.20 9.41 6.25
C GLU A 75 6.16 8.25 6.48
N GLN A 76 6.80 8.21 7.65
CA GLN A 76 7.61 7.07 8.06
C GLN A 76 6.73 6.07 8.81
N PHE A 77 6.87 4.78 8.50
CA PHE A 77 6.28 3.72 9.28
C PHE A 77 6.93 3.68 10.67
N ILE A 78 6.11 3.72 11.71
CA ILE A 78 6.56 3.67 13.11
C ILE A 78 5.99 2.44 13.84
N PRO A 79 6.63 1.95 14.93
CA PRO A 79 6.17 0.76 15.64
C PRO A 79 4.70 0.81 16.10
N GLU A 80 4.19 2.00 16.43
CA GLU A 80 2.80 2.22 16.83
C GLU A 80 1.80 1.87 15.73
N ASP A 81 2.21 2.00 14.45
CA ASP A 81 1.35 1.69 13.31
C ASP A 81 0.98 0.22 13.26
N PHE A 82 1.83 -0.69 13.73
CA PHE A 82 1.51 -2.11 13.78
C PHE A 82 0.18 -2.39 14.49
N SER A 83 -0.15 -1.62 15.53
CA SER A 83 -1.37 -1.78 16.30
C SER A 83 -2.62 -1.23 15.59
N ARG A 84 -2.45 -0.27 14.68
CA ARG A 84 -3.53 0.51 14.05
C ARG A 84 -4.13 -0.20 12.83
N TYR A 85 -3.30 -0.94 12.10
CA TYR A 85 -3.69 -1.59 10.84
C TYR A 85 -3.96 -3.08 11.03
N ASP A 86 -4.97 -3.56 10.31
CA ASP A 86 -5.35 -4.97 10.30
C ASP A 86 -4.47 -5.75 9.30
N ILE A 87 -4.02 -5.07 8.23
CA ILE A 87 -3.04 -5.60 7.27
C ILE A 87 -2.03 -4.53 6.85
N ILE A 88 -0.77 -4.94 6.73
CA ILE A 88 0.37 -4.13 6.33
C ILE A 88 1.00 -4.78 5.09
N LEU A 89 1.00 -4.06 3.98
CA LEU A 89 1.32 -4.55 2.65
C LEU A 89 2.64 -3.95 2.16
N ALA A 90 3.69 -4.75 2.23
CA ALA A 90 5.02 -4.40 1.75
C ALA A 90 5.08 -4.45 0.22
N MET A 91 5.66 -3.43 -0.40
CA MET A 91 5.76 -3.33 -1.86
C MET A 91 6.85 -4.25 -2.44
N ASP A 92 7.90 -4.55 -1.68
CA ASP A 92 8.95 -5.48 -2.08
C ASP A 92 9.47 -6.28 -0.88
N ARG A 93 10.32 -7.29 -1.16
CA ARG A 93 10.96 -8.13 -0.15
C ARG A 93 11.80 -7.35 0.86
N THR A 94 12.50 -6.30 0.43
CA THR A 94 13.30 -5.47 1.32
C THR A 94 12.41 -4.75 2.35
N ASN A 95 11.29 -4.18 1.92
CA ASN A 95 10.32 -3.53 2.80
C ASN A 95 9.70 -4.56 3.75
N TYR A 96 9.39 -5.75 3.25
CA TYR A 96 8.85 -6.86 4.04
C TYR A 96 9.80 -7.27 5.16
N GLU A 97 11.10 -7.48 4.86
CA GLU A 97 12.08 -7.85 5.87
C GLU A 97 12.35 -6.71 6.86
N SER A 98 12.40 -5.43 6.42
CA SER A 98 12.51 -4.29 7.35
C SER A 98 11.33 -4.21 8.33
N LEU A 99 10.10 -4.44 7.85
CA LEU A 99 8.92 -4.46 8.70
C LEU A 99 8.95 -5.65 9.67
N LYS A 100 9.38 -6.83 9.22
CA LYS A 100 9.52 -8.01 10.08
C LYS A 100 10.55 -7.79 11.17
N GLU A 101 11.71 -7.25 10.84
CA GLU A 101 12.75 -6.92 11.82
C GLU A 101 12.23 -5.95 12.88
N MET A 102 11.53 -4.88 12.45
CA MET A 102 10.90 -3.93 13.36
C MET A 102 9.85 -4.60 14.27
N ALA A 103 9.03 -5.50 13.71
CA ALA A 103 8.03 -6.25 14.48
C ALA A 103 8.68 -7.21 15.48
N VAL A 104 9.74 -7.94 15.12
CA VAL A 104 10.47 -8.83 16.03
C VAL A 104 11.07 -8.06 17.20
N ASN A 105 11.65 -6.89 16.94
CA ASN A 105 12.26 -6.06 17.97
C ASN A 105 11.24 -5.38 18.90
N GLY A 106 10.02 -5.12 18.41
CA GLY A 106 8.95 -4.50 19.20
C GLY A 106 7.99 -5.51 19.82
N ASN A 107 7.21 -6.20 18.98
CA ASN A 107 6.27 -7.23 19.39
C ASN A 107 5.98 -8.20 18.23
N SER A 108 6.53 -9.41 18.32
CA SER A 108 6.46 -10.44 17.27
C SER A 108 5.04 -10.87 16.90
N ARG A 109 4.02 -10.59 17.73
CA ARG A 109 2.62 -10.86 17.40
C ARG A 109 2.14 -10.15 16.13
N TYR A 110 2.81 -9.05 15.75
CA TYR A 110 2.44 -8.28 14.57
C TYR A 110 2.94 -8.88 13.25
N LEU A 111 3.80 -9.91 13.29
CA LEU A 111 4.28 -10.60 12.10
C LEU A 111 3.12 -11.14 11.24
N SER A 112 2.02 -11.58 11.86
CA SER A 112 0.83 -12.08 11.15
C SER A 112 0.09 -11.01 10.34
N ARG A 113 0.35 -9.72 10.58
CA ARG A 113 -0.27 -8.60 9.85
C ARG A 113 0.53 -8.19 8.62
N ILE A 114 1.78 -8.61 8.50
CA ILE A 114 2.70 -8.18 7.46
C ILE A 114 2.62 -9.18 6.31
N ARG A 115 2.31 -8.69 5.11
CA ARG A 115 2.26 -9.50 3.88
C ARG A 115 2.90 -8.73 2.72
N LEU A 116 3.33 -9.43 1.69
CA LEU A 116 3.67 -8.77 0.43
C LEU A 116 2.40 -8.37 -0.31
N PHE A 117 2.40 -7.16 -0.88
CA PHE A 117 1.28 -6.65 -1.66
C PHE A 117 0.92 -7.57 -2.84
N ARG A 118 1.92 -8.08 -3.56
CA ARG A 118 1.68 -8.96 -4.72
C ARG A 118 1.27 -10.39 -4.34
N GLU A 119 1.19 -10.76 -3.07
CA GLU A 119 0.50 -12.01 -2.70
C GLU A 119 -0.98 -12.01 -3.14
N PHE A 120 -1.53 -10.83 -3.41
CA PHE A 120 -2.89 -10.64 -3.93
C PHE A 120 -2.93 -10.46 -5.46
N ASP A 121 -1.78 -10.50 -6.14
CA ASP A 121 -1.72 -10.26 -7.58
C ASP A 121 -2.19 -11.52 -8.36
N PRO A 122 -3.23 -11.44 -9.20
CA PRO A 122 -3.68 -12.57 -10.01
C PRO A 122 -2.63 -13.04 -11.03
N GLU A 123 -1.64 -12.20 -11.39
CA GLU A 123 -0.52 -12.59 -12.25
C GLU A 123 0.64 -13.25 -11.48
N GLY A 124 0.51 -13.39 -10.15
CA GLY A 124 1.44 -14.13 -9.30
C GLY A 124 2.24 -13.26 -8.33
N PRO A 125 2.79 -13.88 -7.27
CA PRO A 125 3.50 -13.17 -6.22
C PRO A 125 4.84 -12.60 -6.70
N GLY A 126 5.35 -11.63 -5.96
CA GLY A 126 6.66 -11.04 -6.22
C GLY A 126 6.80 -9.65 -5.61
N ASP A 127 7.72 -8.88 -6.16
CA ASP A 127 7.94 -7.50 -5.78
C ASP A 127 7.26 -6.54 -6.77
N VAL A 128 6.84 -5.38 -6.26
CA VAL A 128 6.53 -4.21 -7.08
C VAL A 128 7.85 -3.49 -7.36
N PRO A 129 8.31 -3.48 -8.63
CA PRO A 129 9.62 -2.94 -8.97
C PRO A 129 9.68 -1.44 -8.66
N ASP A 130 10.88 -0.95 -8.31
CA ASP A 130 11.07 0.48 -8.10
C ASP A 130 11.06 1.23 -9.44
N PRO A 131 10.10 2.13 -9.70
CA PRO A 131 9.99 2.80 -10.99
C PRO A 131 11.01 3.94 -11.15
N TYR A 132 11.74 4.31 -10.09
CA TYR A 132 12.53 5.56 -10.04
C TYR A 132 13.53 5.70 -11.19
N TYR A 133 14.15 4.58 -11.59
CA TYR A 133 15.14 4.51 -12.67
C TYR A 133 14.56 4.03 -14.02
N GLY A 134 13.28 3.64 -14.08
CA GLY A 134 12.65 3.01 -15.24
C GLY A 134 12.07 3.97 -16.28
N GLY A 135 12.24 5.29 -16.11
CA GLY A 135 11.60 6.30 -16.96
C GLY A 135 10.07 6.18 -16.95
N ARG A 136 9.39 6.74 -17.95
CA ARG A 136 7.90 6.76 -18.00
C ARG A 136 7.27 5.35 -18.03
N SER A 137 7.89 4.40 -18.74
CA SER A 137 7.38 3.02 -18.84
C SER A 137 7.36 2.32 -17.47
N GLY A 138 8.35 2.58 -16.62
CA GLY A 138 8.40 2.01 -15.27
C GLY A 138 7.22 2.46 -14.39
N PHE A 139 6.82 3.74 -14.49
CA PHE A 139 5.66 4.24 -13.75
C PHE A 139 4.35 3.60 -14.21
N SER A 140 4.16 3.47 -15.53
CA SER A 140 2.97 2.83 -16.10
C SER A 140 2.89 1.34 -15.76
N GLU A 141 4.04 0.65 -15.74
CA GLU A 141 4.10 -0.75 -15.31
C GLU A 141 3.71 -0.94 -13.85
N VAL A 142 4.28 -0.10 -12.96
CA VAL A 142 3.92 -0.11 -11.55
C VAL A 142 2.44 0.23 -11.36
N PHE A 143 1.91 1.22 -12.09
CA PHE A 143 0.50 1.56 -12.03
C PHE A 143 -0.39 0.36 -12.40
N ARG A 144 -0.14 -0.29 -13.55
CA ARG A 144 -0.93 -1.45 -14.00
C ARG A 144 -0.90 -2.60 -12.99
N MET A 145 0.27 -2.87 -12.41
CA MET A 145 0.44 -3.89 -11.38
C MET A 145 -0.36 -3.53 -10.13
N VAL A 146 -0.19 -2.30 -9.63
CA VAL A 146 -0.95 -1.78 -8.49
C VAL A 146 -2.45 -1.86 -8.74
N ASP A 147 -2.91 -1.43 -9.92
CA ASP A 147 -4.31 -1.41 -10.30
C ASP A 147 -4.94 -2.81 -10.22
N ARG A 148 -4.36 -3.79 -10.92
CA ARG A 148 -4.87 -5.16 -10.94
C ARG A 148 -4.81 -5.82 -9.57
N THR A 149 -3.71 -5.64 -8.83
CA THR A 149 -3.54 -6.26 -7.50
C THR A 149 -4.52 -5.64 -6.50
N THR A 150 -4.83 -4.35 -6.65
CA THR A 150 -5.80 -3.67 -5.79
C THR A 150 -7.23 -4.17 -6.02
N ASP A 151 -7.61 -4.54 -7.25
CA ASP A 151 -8.93 -5.16 -7.50
C ASP A 151 -9.08 -6.47 -6.71
N SER A 152 -8.11 -7.36 -6.86
CA SER A 152 -8.08 -8.64 -6.14
C SER A 152 -8.04 -8.45 -4.62
N LEU A 153 -7.19 -7.54 -4.12
CA LEU A 153 -7.14 -7.20 -2.70
C LEU A 153 -8.51 -6.72 -2.18
N LEU A 154 -9.21 -5.88 -2.95
CA LEU A 154 -10.52 -5.38 -2.55
C LEU A 154 -11.57 -6.50 -2.48
N ASP A 155 -11.56 -7.45 -3.41
CA ASP A 155 -12.42 -8.62 -3.38
C ASP A 155 -12.16 -9.49 -2.13
N HIS A 156 -10.89 -9.64 -1.74
CA HIS A 156 -10.50 -10.31 -0.49
C HIS A 156 -11.01 -9.58 0.77
N ILE A 157 -11.00 -8.24 0.77
CA ILE A 157 -11.52 -7.43 1.87
C ILE A 157 -13.05 -7.57 1.95
N ILE A 158 -13.76 -7.45 0.82
CA ILE A 158 -15.23 -7.47 0.75
C ILE A 158 -15.79 -8.86 1.10
N SER A 159 -15.15 -9.93 0.62
CA SER A 159 -15.56 -11.32 0.92
C SER A 159 -15.32 -11.72 2.37
N GLY A 160 -14.62 -10.89 3.15
CA GLY A 160 -14.25 -11.20 4.53
C GLY A 160 -13.11 -12.22 4.66
N ALA A 161 -12.47 -12.61 3.56
CA ALA A 161 -11.34 -13.55 3.57
C ALA A 161 -10.14 -13.05 4.39
N LEU A 162 -10.04 -11.73 4.60
CA LEU A 162 -9.03 -11.09 5.45
C LEU A 162 -9.52 -10.69 6.85
N VAL A 163 -10.81 -10.92 7.16
CA VAL A 163 -11.47 -10.48 8.41
C VAL A 163 -11.65 -11.66 9.39
N GLN A 164 -11.13 -12.85 9.06
CA GLN A 164 -11.23 -14.07 9.87
C GLN A 164 -10.04 -14.28 10.80
#